data_AF-A0A3N6AK44-F1
#
_entry.id   AF-A0A3N6AK44-F1
#
_cell.length_a   1.000
_cell.length_b   1.000
_cell.length_c   1.000
_cell.angle_alpha   90.00
_cell.angle_beta   90.00
_cell.angle_gamma   90.00
#
_symmetry.space_group_name_H-M   'P 1'
#
loop_
_entity.id
_entity.type
_entity.pdbx_description
1 polymer ?
#
loop_
_entity_poly.entity_id
_entity_poly.type
_entity_poly.pdbx_seq_one_letter_code
_entity_poly.pdbx_strand_id
1 'polypeptide(L)'
;MAEDEVDKLVTLLVKDKELSRSEGRNLKKEIVGYTDSLKTWIRESIDRQIRDVLGVMNLASKDQVEDLAARIDQLTKRMEKIEKSKKK
;
A
#
# COMPACT_ATOMS: atom_id res chain seq x y z
N MET A 1 10.44 17.45 0.81
CA MET A 1 11.06 17.75 -0.50
C MET A 1 10.10 18.48 -1.43
N ALA A 2 9.01 17.88 -1.91
CA ALA A 2 8.07 18.58 -2.82
C ALA A 2 7.32 19.75 -2.17
N GLU A 3 6.84 19.60 -0.93
CA GLU A 3 6.15 20.68 -0.21
C GLU A 3 7.07 21.87 0.12
N ASP A 4 8.34 21.60 0.40
CA ASP A 4 9.34 22.63 0.71
C ASP A 4 9.65 23.50 -0.53
N GLU A 5 9.60 22.92 -1.72
CA GLU A 5 9.77 23.65 -2.98
C GLU A 5 8.54 24.53 -3.30
N VAL A 6 7.33 24.00 -3.07
CA VAL A 6 6.08 24.78 -3.19
C VAL A 6 6.10 25.96 -2.22
N ASP A 7 6.56 25.77 -0.98
CA ASP A 7 6.64 26.84 0.01
C ASP A 7 7.63 27.94 -0.37
N LYS A 8 8.79 27.56 -0.93
CA LYS A 8 9.78 28.51 -1.44
C LYS A 8 9.23 29.32 -2.62
N LEU A 9 8.55 28.67 -3.56
CA LEU A 9 7.98 29.32 -4.74
C LEU A 9 6.90 30.33 -4.34
N VAL A 10 5.96 29.92 -3.46
CA VAL A 10 4.90 30.80 -2.96
C VAL A 10 5.48 31.99 -2.19
N THR A 11 6.53 31.76 -1.40
CA THR A 11 7.20 32.83 -0.65
C THR A 11 7.87 33.85 -1.57
N LEU A 12 8.47 33.40 -2.69
CA LEU A 12 9.05 34.29 -3.70
C LEU A 12 7.97 35.14 -4.40
N LEU A 13 6.86 34.54 -4.82
CA LEU A 13 5.75 35.24 -5.48
C LEU A 13 5.10 36.31 -4.58
N VAL A 14 4.99 36.04 -3.28
CA VAL A 14 4.50 37.03 -2.30
C VAL A 14 5.52 38.15 -2.08
N LYS A 15 6.82 37.84 -2.09
CA LYS A 15 7.90 38.81 -1.93
C LYS A 15 8.00 39.76 -3.11
N ASP A 16 7.81 39.24 -4.32
CA ASP A 16 7.87 40.00 -5.57
C ASP A 16 6.57 40.77 -5.86
N LYS A 17 5.63 40.77 -4.91
CA LYS A 17 4.29 41.40 -4.97
C LYS A 17 3.40 40.88 -6.10
N GLU A 18 3.71 39.72 -6.65
CA GLU A 18 2.88 39.05 -7.67
C GLU A 18 1.64 38.39 -7.04
N LEU A 19 1.71 38.06 -5.74
CA LEU A 19 0.57 37.54 -4.98
C LEU A 19 0.44 38.26 -3.63
N SER A 20 -0.79 38.49 -3.18
CA SER A 20 -1.03 38.83 -1.78
C SER A 20 -0.73 37.64 -0.86
N ARG A 21 -0.47 37.91 0.43
CA ARG A 21 -0.26 36.86 1.44
C ARG A 21 -1.45 35.89 1.54
N SER A 22 -2.67 36.37 1.32
CA SER A 22 -3.88 35.55 1.27
C SER A 22 -3.88 34.62 0.07
N GLU A 23 -3.56 35.14 -1.12
CA GLU A 23 -3.52 34.35 -2.35
C GLU A 23 -2.41 33.31 -2.31
N GLY A 24 -1.22 33.66 -1.80
CA GLY A 24 -0.13 32.69 -1.62
C GLY A 24 -0.50 31.53 -0.69
N ARG A 25 -1.19 31.81 0.43
CA ARG A 25 -1.68 30.76 1.34
C ARG A 25 -2.71 29.85 0.69
N ASN A 26 -3.64 30.42 -0.07
CA ASN A 26 -4.66 29.65 -0.77
C ASN A 26 -4.02 28.77 -1.86
N LEU A 27 -3.12 29.33 -2.66
CA LEU A 27 -2.38 28.61 -3.70
C LEU A 27 -1.58 27.43 -3.11
N LYS A 28 -0.86 27.65 -2.01
CA LYS A 28 -0.15 26.57 -1.32
C LYS A 28 -1.11 25.44 -0.91
N LYS A 29 -2.25 25.79 -0.31
CA LYS A 29 -3.24 24.82 0.15
C LYS A 29 -3.84 24.01 -1.00
N GLU A 30 -4.12 24.67 -2.12
CA GLU A 30 -4.67 24.01 -3.32
C GLU A 30 -3.65 23.06 -3.96
N ILE A 31 -2.41 23.48 -4.13
CA ILE A 31 -1.34 22.65 -4.73
C ILE A 31 -1.07 21.41 -3.85
N VAL A 32 -0.95 21.60 -2.54
CA VAL A 32 -0.72 20.48 -1.60
C VAL A 32 -1.92 19.53 -1.61
N GLY A 33 -3.15 20.07 -1.50
CA GLY A 33 -4.36 19.25 -1.51
C GLY A 33 -4.54 18.45 -2.80
N TYR A 34 -4.30 19.07 -3.95
CA TYR A 34 -4.32 18.38 -5.24
C TYR A 34 -3.26 17.28 -5.31
N THR A 35 -2.02 17.59 -4.88
CA THR A 35 -0.91 16.63 -4.90
C THR A 35 -1.21 15.40 -4.03
N ASP A 36 -1.81 15.58 -2.85
CA ASP A 36 -2.16 14.46 -1.97
C ASP A 36 -3.33 13.62 -2.51
N SER A 37 -4.31 14.27 -3.14
CA SER A 37 -5.38 13.55 -3.85
C SER A 37 -4.83 12.71 -5.00
N LEU A 38 -3.86 13.25 -5.76
CA LEU A 38 -3.20 12.54 -6.86
C LEU A 38 -2.36 11.37 -6.36
N LYS A 39 -1.56 11.56 -5.30
CA LYS A 39 -0.80 10.46 -4.67
C LYS A 39 -1.71 9.32 -4.24
N THR A 40 -2.84 9.65 -3.63
CA THR A 40 -3.83 8.67 -3.18
C THR A 40 -4.41 7.90 -4.37
N TRP A 41 -4.82 8.62 -5.42
CA TRP A 41 -5.35 7.99 -6.64
C TRP A 41 -4.33 7.06 -7.32
N ILE A 42 -3.06 7.48 -7.43
CA ILE A 42 -1.99 6.65 -7.99
C ILE A 42 -1.80 5.38 -7.16
N ARG A 43 -1.74 5.51 -5.83
CA ARG A 43 -1.60 4.36 -4.93
C ARG A 43 -2.75 3.38 -5.08
N GLU A 44 -3.98 3.87 -5.10
CA GLU A 44 -5.17 3.02 -5.30
C GLU A 44 -5.16 2.34 -6.67
N SER A 45 -4.74 3.04 -7.72
CA SER A 45 -4.64 2.47 -9.07
C SER A 45 -3.60 1.35 -9.12
N ILE A 46 -2.44 1.54 -8.48
CA ILE A 46 -1.39 0.51 -8.38
C ILE A 46 -1.91 -0.69 -7.58
N ASP A 47 -2.54 -0.46 -6.43
CA ASP A 47 -3.07 -1.53 -5.58
C ASP A 47 -4.14 -2.37 -6.29
N ARG A 48 -4.98 -1.74 -7.13
CA ARG A 48 -5.95 -2.44 -7.99
C ARG A 48 -5.25 -3.26 -9.06
N GLN A 49 -4.31 -2.66 -9.79
CA GLN A 49 -3.58 -3.34 -10.85
C GLN A 49 -2.79 -4.55 -10.33
N ILE A 50 -2.16 -4.43 -9.15
CA ILE A 50 -1.47 -5.54 -8.49
C ILE A 50 -2.47 -6.64 -8.12
N ARG A 51 -3.62 -6.30 -7.52
CA ARG A 51 -4.65 -7.29 -7.18
C ARG A 51 -5.20 -8.01 -8.40
N ASP A 52 -5.43 -7.30 -9.50
CA ASP A 52 -5.94 -7.88 -10.73
C ASP A 52 -4.93 -8.87 -11.33
N VAL A 53 -3.65 -8.49 -11.38
CA VAL A 53 -2.57 -9.40 -11.85
C VAL A 53 -2.45 -10.61 -10.93
N LEU A 54 -2.41 -10.40 -9.61
CA LEU A 54 -2.35 -11.48 -8.63
C LEU A 54 -3.59 -12.37 -8.63
N GLY A 55 -4.77 -11.85 -8.99
CA GLY A 55 -6.01 -12.61 -9.05
C GLY A 55 -6.13 -13.46 -10.32
N VAL A 56 -5.54 -13.03 -11.43
CA VAL A 56 -5.47 -13.81 -12.68
C VAL A 56 -4.38 -14.88 -12.60
N MET A 57 -3.31 -14.63 -11.85
CA MET A 57 -2.33 -15.65 -11.53
C MET A 57 -2.93 -16.58 -10.45
N ASN A 58 -2.91 -17.90 -10.68
CA ASN A 58 -3.30 -18.88 -9.66
C ASN A 58 -2.24 -18.99 -8.54
N LEU A 59 -1.90 -17.85 -7.93
CA LEU A 59 -0.94 -17.75 -6.85
C LEU A 59 -1.66 -18.10 -5.55
N ALA A 60 -1.12 -19.08 -4.84
CA ALA A 60 -1.62 -19.43 -3.53
C ALA A 60 -1.45 -18.21 -2.60
N SER A 61 -2.55 -17.77 -1.97
CA SER A 61 -2.48 -16.74 -0.96
C SER A 61 -1.68 -17.22 0.25
N LYS A 62 -1.10 -16.30 1.01
CA LYS A 62 -0.39 -16.65 2.25
C LYS A 62 -1.24 -17.51 3.18
N ASP A 63 -2.51 -17.18 3.32
CA ASP A 63 -3.47 -17.91 4.15
C ASP A 63 -3.71 -19.33 3.63
N GLN A 64 -3.75 -19.53 2.31
CA GLN A 64 -3.88 -20.86 1.70
C GLN A 64 -2.64 -21.72 1.95
N VAL A 65 -1.44 -21.12 1.94
CA VAL A 65 -0.19 -21.82 2.26
C VAL A 65 -0.15 -22.21 3.74
N GLU A 66 -0.60 -21.33 4.64
CA GLU A 66 -0.67 -21.60 6.07
C GLU A 66 -1.70 -22.70 6.42
N ASP A 67 -2.90 -22.69 5.81
CA ASP A 67 -3.91 -23.75 6.00
C ASP A 67 -3.38 -25.11 5.49
N LEU A 68 -2.69 -25.11 4.34
CA LEU A 68 -2.09 -26.32 3.80
C LEU A 68 -1.00 -26.88 4.73
N ALA A 69 -0.13 -26.03 5.28
CA ALA A 69 0.88 -26.43 6.25
C ALA A 69 0.26 -27.05 7.50
N ALA A 70 -0.80 -26.44 8.04
CA ALA A 70 -1.52 -26.96 9.19
C ALA A 70 -2.16 -28.33 8.91
N ARG A 71 -2.72 -28.53 7.72
CA ARG A 71 -3.28 -29.84 7.30
C ARG A 71 -2.20 -30.90 7.18
N ILE A 72 -1.05 -30.56 6.61
CA ILE A 72 0.10 -31.47 6.51
C ILE A 72 0.54 -31.90 7.91
N ASP A 73 0.70 -30.96 8.84
CA ASP A 73 1.08 -31.28 10.22
C ASP A 73 0.07 -32.20 10.93
N GLN A 74 -1.23 -31.96 10.70
CA GLN A 74 -2.26 -32.84 11.26
C GLN A 74 -2.21 -34.25 10.67
N LEU A 75 -2.01 -34.38 9.37
CA LEU A 75 -1.87 -35.67 8.70
C LEU A 75 -0.63 -36.42 9.18
N THR A 76 0.51 -35.73 9.29
CA THR A 76 1.76 -36.29 9.83
C THR A 76 1.55 -36.82 11.24
N LYS A 77 0.92 -36.03 12.13
CA LYS A 77 0.61 -36.47 13.51
C LYS A 77 -0.32 -37.68 13.56
N ARG A 78 -1.29 -37.79 12.64
CA ARG A 78 -2.19 -38.96 12.55
C ARG A 78 -1.43 -40.19 12.08
N MET A 79 -0.55 -40.04 11.10
CA MET A 79 0.26 -41.12 10.56
C MET A 79 1.23 -41.67 11.61
N GLU A 80 1.91 -40.81 12.37
CA GLU A 80 2.77 -41.22 13.49
C GLU A 80 2.01 -41.99 14.58
N LYS A 81 0.78 -41.59 14.90
CA LYS A 81 -0.06 -42.31 15.88
C LYS A 81 -0.41 -43.71 15.38
N ILE A 82 -0.75 -43.83 14.09
CA ILE A 82 -1.07 -45.11 13.47
C ILE A 82 0.17 -46.01 13.43
N GLU A 83 1.33 -45.49 13.03
CA GLU A 83 2.59 -46.24 13.02
C GLU A 83 3.01 -46.72 14.42
N LYS A 84 2.87 -45.87 15.45
CA LYS A 84 3.12 -46.25 16.85
C LYS A 84 2.13 -47.31 17.35
N SER A 85 0.88 -47.27 16.89
CA SER A 85 -0.12 -48.30 17.23
C SER A 85 0.09 -49.63 16.52
N LYS A 86 0.74 -49.64 15.35
CA LYS A 86 1.09 -50.86 14.59
C LYS A 86 2.40 -51.54 15.02
N LYS A 87 3.25 -50.84 15.79
CA LYS A 87 4.54 -51.38 16.31
C LYS A 87 4.42 -52.01 17.72
N LYS A 88 3.22 -52.03 18.29
CA LYS A 88 2.86 -52.83 19.48
C LYS A 88 2.10 -54.07 19.04
#